data_AF-A0A931M7P9-F1
#
_entry.id   AF-A0A931M7P9-F1
#
_cell.length_a   1.000
_cell.length_b   1.000
_cell.length_c   1.000
_cell.angle_alpha   90.00
_cell.angle_beta   90.00
_cell.angle_gamma   90.00
#
_symmetry.space_group_name_H-M   'P 1'
#
loop_
_entity.id
_entity.type
_entity.pdbx_description
1 polymer ?
#
loop_
_entity_poly.entity_id
_entity_poly.type
_entity_poly.pdbx_seq_one_letter_code
_entity_poly.pdbx_strand_id
1 'polypeptide(L)' 'MRWDAERYDSAHGPQIDVGRELIKMATVRAEDSILDIGCGTGKLTIELARRTSKGCVIGIDPSEEMLKRHTVSLKT' A
#
# COMPACT_ATOMS: atom_id res chain seq x y z
N MET A 1 -14.90 -11.97 5.66
CA MET A 1 -14.38 -11.30 6.88
C MET A 1 -14.50 -9.80 6.66
N ARG A 2 -14.91 -9.04 7.67
CA ARG A 2 -15.12 -7.59 7.56
C ARG A 2 -14.03 -6.88 8.36
N TRP A 3 -13.21 -6.08 7.69
CA TRP A 3 -12.15 -5.29 8.32
C TRP A 3 -12.65 -3.86 8.57
N ASP A 4 -12.41 -3.34 9.76
CA ASP A 4 -12.68 -1.94 10.11
C ASP A 4 -11.45 -1.10 9.78
N ALA A 5 -11.56 -0.29 8.72
CA ALA A 5 -10.43 0.51 8.24
C ALA A 5 -10.02 1.61 9.23
N GLU A 6 -10.95 2.16 10.03
CA GLU A 6 -10.64 3.18 11.04
C GLU A 6 -9.83 2.60 12.19
N ARG A 7 -10.25 1.43 12.68
CA ARG A 7 -9.49 0.70 13.71
C ARG A 7 -8.16 0.19 13.19
N TYR A 8 -8.12 -0.24 11.93
CA TYR A 8 -6.87 -0.72 11.31
C TYR A 8 -5.83 0.39 11.17
N ASP A 9 -6.25 1.61 10.80
CA ASP A 9 -5.35 2.73 10.63
C ASP A 9 -4.91 3.39 11.95
N SER A 10 -5.77 3.36 12.97
CA SER A 10 -5.49 3.93 14.30
C SER A 10 -4.68 2.98 15.20
N ALA A 11 -4.78 1.68 14.97
CA ALA A 11 -3.83 0.71 15.51
C ALA A 11 -2.46 0.99 14.86
N HIS A 12 -1.48 1.38 15.68
CA HIS A 12 -0.08 1.47 15.29
C HIS A 12 0.47 0.05 15.11
N GLY A 13 0.05 -0.59 14.02
CA GLY A 13 0.27 -1.99 13.76
C GLY A 13 1.74 -2.27 13.40
N PRO A 14 2.38 -3.31 13.98
CA PRO A 14 3.68 -3.81 13.57
C PRO A 14 3.81 -4.04 12.05
N GLN A 15 2.68 -4.23 11.37
CA GLN A 15 2.59 -4.45 9.93
C GLN A 15 3.18 -3.31 9.10
N ILE A 16 3.00 -2.05 9.50
CA ILE A 16 3.54 -0.91 8.75
C ILE A 16 5.06 -0.86 8.89
N ASP A 17 5.60 -1.08 10.09
CA ASP A 17 7.04 -1.01 10.32
C ASP A 17 7.77 -2.18 9.65
N VAL A 18 7.23 -3.40 9.76
CA VAL A 18 7.72 -4.56 9.01
C VAL A 18 7.65 -4.32 7.51
N GLY A 19 6.55 -3.74 7.03
CA GLY A 19 6.38 -3.40 5.61
C GLY A 19 7.41 -2.39 5.12
N ARG A 20 7.77 -1.39 5.92
CA ARG A 20 8.85 -0.43 5.58
C ARG A 20 10.22 -1.09 5.50
N GLU A 21 10.53 -2.00 6.41
CA GLU A 21 11.79 -2.76 6.34
C GLU A 21 11.83 -3.65 5.10
N LEU A 22 10.70 -4.28 4.73
CA LEU A 22 10.59 -5.03 3.48
C LEU A 22 10.83 -4.14 2.26
N ILE A 23 10.23 -2.94 2.21
CA ILE A 23 10.44 -1.99 1.10
C ILE A 23 11.93 -1.59 0.99
N LYS A 24 12.61 -1.39 2.12
CA LYS A 24 14.05 -1.11 2.14
C LYS A 24 14.86 -2.27 1.58
N MET A 25 14.55 -3.50 1.99
CA MET A 25 15.22 -4.72 1.52
C MET A 25 14.97 -4.99 0.02
N ALA A 26 13.78 -4.65 -0.48
CA ALA A 26 13.40 -4.86 -1.88
C ALA A 26 14.16 -3.96 -2.87
N THR A 27 14.89 -2.94 -2.39
CA THR A 27 15.69 -2.02 -3.23
C THR A 27 14.90 -1.39 -4.38
N VAL A 28 13.66 -0.99 -4.08
CA VAL A 28 12.70 -0.42 -5.06
C VAL A 28 13.34 0.73 -5.86
N ARG A 29 13.22 0.63 -7.19
CA ARG A 29 13.73 1.58 -8.18
C ARG A 29 12.61 2.44 -8.75
N ALA A 30 13.00 3.54 -9.40
CA ALA A 30 12.07 4.50 -9.96
C ALA A 30 11.21 3.89 -11.08
N GLU A 31 11.76 2.94 -11.83
CA GLU A 31 11.16 2.34 -13.03
C GLU A 31 10.39 1.03 -12.76
N ASP A 32 10.35 0.56 -11.52
CA ASP A 32 9.77 -0.75 -11.20
C ASP A 32 8.25 -0.81 -11.46
N SER A 33 7.75 -2.00 -11.75
CA SER A 33 6.31 -2.29 -11.74
C SER A 33 6.00 -3.16 -10.54
N ILE A 34 5.15 -2.67 -9.64
CA ILE A 34 4.94 -3.27 -8.32
C ILE A 34 3.47 -3.59 -8.10
N LEU A 35 3.21 -4.80 -7.59
CA LEU A 35 1.89 -5.23 -7.14
C LEU A 35 1.91 -5.41 -5.61
N ASP A 36 1.07 -4.65 -4.92
CA ASP A 36 0.90 -4.70 -3.46
C ASP A 36 -0.39 -5.48 -3.13
N ILE A 37 -0.24 -6.72 -2.66
CA ILE A 37 -1.34 -7.66 -2.39
C ILE A 37 -1.77 -7.56 -0.93
N GLY A 38 -3.03 -7.25 -0.70
CA GLY A 38 -3.54 -6.94 0.64
C GLY A 38 -3.13 -5.53 1.08
N CYS A 39 -3.28 -4.57 0.18
CA CYS A 39 -2.79 -3.20 0.38
C CYS A 39 -3.48 -2.46 1.53
N GLY A 40 -4.61 -2.97 2.03
CA GLY A 40 -5.40 -2.35 3.08
C GLY A 40 -5.76 -0.91 2.71
N THR A 41 -5.49 0.02 3.61
CA THR A 41 -5.75 1.46 3.40
C THR A 41 -4.73 2.15 2.49
N GLY A 42 -3.73 1.41 1.97
CA GLY A 42 -2.82 1.88 0.92
C GLY A 42 -1.60 2.66 1.42
N LYS A 43 -1.37 2.71 2.73
CA LYS A 43 -0.24 3.45 3.33
C LYS A 43 1.11 3.08 2.72
N LEU A 44 1.40 1.79 2.60
CA LEU A 44 2.64 1.28 2.01
C LEU A 44 2.63 1.39 0.48
N THR A 45 1.49 1.18 -0.16
CA THR A 45 1.30 1.38 -1.61
C THR A 45 1.66 2.80 -2.04
N ILE A 46 1.27 3.81 -1.25
CA ILE A 46 1.63 5.21 -1.48
C ILE A 46 3.13 5.44 -1.27
N GLU A 47 3.74 4.79 -0.28
CA GLU A 47 5.19 4.87 -0.07
C GLU A 47 5.98 4.27 -1.25
N LEU A 48 5.52 3.13 -1.77
CA LEU A 48 6.05 2.51 -2.99
C LEU A 48 5.91 3.46 -4.18
N ALA A 49 4.71 4.02 -4.40
CA ALA A 49 4.45 4.93 -5.52
C ALA A 49 5.35 6.17 -5.50
N ARG A 50 5.69 6.69 -4.31
CA ARG A 50 6.63 7.81 -4.17
C ARG A 50 8.07 7.45 -4.58
N ARG A 51 8.48 6.20 -4.39
CA ARG A 51 9.82 5.71 -4.78
C ARG A 51 9.87 5.35 -6.28
N THR A 52 8.75 4.86 -6.81
CA THR A 52 8.58 4.39 -8.19
C THR A 52 8.07 5.51 -9.12
N SER A 53 8.86 6.58 -9.26
CA SER A 53 8.42 7.81 -9.95
C SER A 53 8.24 7.71 -11.47
N LYS A 54 8.79 6.68 -12.12
CA LYS A 54 8.69 6.43 -13.57
C LYS A 54 7.97 5.13 -13.92
N GLY A 55 7.77 4.26 -12.93
CA GLY A 55 7.09 2.99 -13.06
C GLY A 55 5.64 3.07 -12.61
N CYS A 56 5.12 1.95 -12.10
CA CYS A 56 3.74 1.87 -11.63
C CYS A 56 3.62 1.01 -10.37
N VAL A 57 2.64 1.35 -9.54
CA VAL A 57 2.27 0.57 -8.36
C VAL A 57 0.78 0.33 -8.39
N ILE A 58 0.37 -0.93 -8.27
CA ILE A 58 -1.04 -1.34 -8.20
C ILE A 58 -1.25 -1.98 -6.83
N GLY A 59 -2.18 -1.43 -6.05
CA GLY A 59 -2.65 -2.04 -4.81
C GLY A 59 -3.92 -2.83 -5.04
N ILE A 60 -4.02 -4.04 -4.48
CA ILE A 60 -5.25 -4.83 -4.47
C ILE A 60 -5.60 -5.25 -3.04
N ASP A 61 -6.88 -5.22 -2.70
CA ASP A 61 -7.40 -5.73 -1.44
C ASP A 61 -8.81 -6.30 -1.64
N PRO A 62 -9.15 -7.47 -1.08
CA PRO A 62 -10.50 -8.02 -1.20
C PRO A 62 -11.56 -7.23 -0.40
N SER A 63 -11.15 -6.34 0.50
CA SER A 63 -12.05 -5.53 1.30
C SER A 63 -12.35 -4.19 0.62
N GLU A 64 -13.58 -4.04 0.10
CA GLU A 64 -14.04 -2.74 -0.41
C GLU A 64 -13.92 -1.61 0.63
N GLU A 65 -14.10 -1.93 1.92
CA GLU A 65 -14.00 -0.95 3.00
C GLU A 65 -12.57 -0.38 3.12
N MET A 66 -11.55 -1.22 2.89
CA MET A 66 -10.16 -0.80 2.85
C MET A 66 -9.87 0.08 1.63
N LEU A 67 -10.34 -0.33 0.45
CA LEU A 67 -10.13 0.39 -0.81
C LEU A 67 -10.86 1.75 -0.85
N LYS A 68 -12.04 1.87 -0.22
CA LYS A 68 -12.84 3.12 -0.19
C LYS A 68 -12.12 4.26 0.53
N ARG A 69 -11.13 3.97 1.38
CA ARG A 69 -10.34 4.99 2.09
C ARG A 69 -9.25 5.62 1.21
N HIS A 70 -9.04 5.13 -0.02
CA HIS A 70 -8.05 5.69 -0.94
C HIS A 70 -8.51 7.02 -1.54
N THR A 71 -7.68 8.06 -1.39
CA THR A 71 -7.68 9.24 -2.26
C THR A 71 -6.33 9.32 -2.95
N VAL A 72 -6.07 8.42 -3.90
CA VAL A 72 -5.02 8.59 -4.91
C VAL A 72 -5.56 7.99 -6.21
N SER A 73 -5.58 8.77 -7.29
CA SER A 73 -5.92 8.26 -8.62
C SER A 73 -4.97 7.14 -9.01
N LEU A 74 -5.45 5.91 -8.91
CA LEU A 74 -4.87 4.79 -9.65
C LEU A 74 -5.26 5.03 -11.11
N LYS A 75 -4.28 5.28 -11.97
CA LYS A 75 -4.50 5.21 -13.42
C LYS A 75 -4.74 3.74 -13.74
N THR A 76 -6.00 3.42 -14.02
CA THR A 76 -6.40 2.20 -14.71
C THR A 76 -5.84 2.18 -16.13
#